data_AF-A0A3D4B0V9-F1
#
_entry.id   AF-A0A3D4B0V9-F1
#
_cell.length_a   1.000
_cell.length_b   1.000
_cell.length_c   1.000
_cell.angle_alpha   90.00
_cell.angle_beta   90.00
_cell.angle_gamma   90.00
#
_symmetry.space_group_name_H-M   'P 1'
#
loop_
_entity.id
_entity.type
_entity.pdbx_description
1 polymer ?
#
loop_
_entity_poly.entity_id
_entity_poly.type
_entity_poly.pdbx_seq_one_letter_code
_entity_poly.pdbx_strand_id
1 'polypeptide(L)'
;MPEESLTVDDHNPVINQDMTLDRVLSGEINSADIQISREALQKQAAIADTANRAALAENLRRAAELTCIPNEEILSMYNTLRPHRSTRKELEDLCYRLEKEYGALTTARFIRDAISVYDQKGLLRRGEGR
;
A
#
# COMPACT_ATOMS: atom_id res chain seq x y z
N MET A 1 18.69 -9.34 32.58
CA MET A 1 17.88 -9.18 31.36
C MET A 1 17.72 -7.69 31.14
N PRO A 2 18.31 -7.07 30.10
CA PRO A 2 18.06 -5.68 29.79
C PRO A 2 16.96 -5.54 28.73
N GLU A 3 15.98 -4.72 29.10
CA GLU A 3 15.05 -3.86 28.35
C GLU A 3 14.67 -4.23 26.90
N GLU A 4 13.37 -4.56 26.77
CA GLU A 4 12.64 -4.71 25.52
C GLU A 4 12.36 -3.32 24.93
N SER A 5 13.13 -2.96 23.90
CA SER A 5 12.95 -1.75 23.11
C SER A 5 11.64 -1.85 22.31
N LEU A 6 10.66 -1.02 22.67
CA LEU A 6 9.50 -0.67 21.87
C LEU A 6 9.95 -0.36 20.43
N THR A 7 9.66 -1.25 19.49
CA THR A 7 9.79 -0.99 18.06
C THR A 7 8.43 -1.16 17.43
N VAL A 8 7.93 -0.04 16.90
CA VAL A 8 6.88 0.19 15.91
C VAL A 8 5.90 -0.97 15.72
N ASP A 9 4.64 -0.75 16.09
CA ASP A 9 3.50 -1.65 15.87
C ASP A 9 3.47 -2.18 14.42
N ASP A 10 4.19 -3.28 14.16
CA ASP A 10 3.89 -4.17 13.05
C ASP A 10 2.50 -4.70 13.37
N HIS A 11 1.49 -4.22 12.65
CA HIS A 11 0.12 -4.72 12.69
C HIS A 11 0.14 -6.24 12.52
N ASN A 12 0.22 -6.95 13.63
CA ASN A 12 0.22 -8.40 13.69
C ASN A 12 -1.25 -8.81 13.59
N PRO A 13 -1.74 -9.25 12.42
CA PRO A 13 -3.13 -9.63 12.32
C PRO A 13 -3.36 -10.81 13.26
N VAL A 14 -4.40 -10.67 14.07
CA VAL A 14 -4.83 -11.69 15.02
C VAL A 14 -4.86 -13.04 14.30
N ILE A 15 -4.04 -13.98 14.77
CA ILE A 15 -3.89 -15.30 14.16
C ILE A 15 -5.26 -15.99 14.17
N ASN A 16 -5.62 -16.66 13.08
CA ASN A 16 -6.94 -17.25 12.78
C ASN A 16 -7.68 -17.98 13.93
N GLN A 17 -6.97 -18.50 14.94
CA GLN A 17 -7.58 -19.17 16.11
C GLN A 17 -8.13 -18.20 17.17
N ASP A 18 -7.67 -16.96 17.16
CA ASP A 18 -8.07 -15.92 18.10
C ASP A 18 -9.28 -15.10 17.61
N MET A 19 -9.61 -15.19 16.31
CA MET A 19 -10.76 -14.53 15.70
C MET A 19 -12.08 -15.27 16.02
N THR A 20 -12.60 -15.06 17.23
CA THR A 20 -13.86 -15.66 17.70
C THR A 20 -14.98 -14.63 17.79
N LEU A 21 -16.24 -15.08 17.67
CA LEU A 21 -17.40 -14.20 17.77
C LEU A 21 -17.49 -13.50 19.13
N ASP A 22 -17.17 -14.21 20.22
CA ASP A 22 -17.21 -13.67 21.57
C ASP A 22 -16.25 -12.47 21.73
N ARG A 23 -15.05 -12.56 21.16
CA ARG A 23 -14.04 -11.47 21.21
C ARG A 23 -14.40 -10.28 20.33
N VAL A 24 -15.15 -10.50 19.25
CA VAL A 24 -15.73 -9.41 18.46
C VAL A 24 -16.86 -8.72 19.24
N LEU A 25 -17.74 -9.51 19.88
CA LEU A 25 -18.84 -8.97 20.68
C LEU A 25 -18.36 -8.25 21.95
N SER A 26 -17.25 -8.70 22.55
CA SER A 26 -16.62 -8.02 23.70
C SER A 26 -15.85 -6.76 23.32
N GLY A 27 -15.58 -6.54 22.04
CA GLY A 27 -14.80 -5.41 21.53
C GLY A 27 -13.28 -5.60 21.63
N GLU A 28 -12.81 -6.79 22.03
CA GLU A 28 -11.38 -7.13 22.02
C GLU A 28 -10.79 -7.21 20.60
N ILE A 29 -11.62 -7.59 19.62
CA ILE A 29 -11.26 -7.56 18.21
C ILE A 29 -12.12 -6.51 17.53
N ASN A 30 -11.47 -5.51 16.94
CA ASN A 30 -12.10 -4.49 16.14
C ASN A 30 -11.73 -4.65 14.65
N SER A 31 -12.33 -3.82 13.79
CA SER A 31 -12.11 -3.92 12.35
C SER A 31 -10.68 -3.60 11.90
N ALA A 32 -9.91 -2.83 12.69
CA ALA A 32 -8.51 -2.55 12.39
C ALA A 32 -7.62 -3.77 12.62
N ASP A 33 -8.02 -4.71 13.49
CA ASP A 33 -7.29 -5.95 13.75
C ASP A 33 -7.48 -7.00 12.64
N ILE A 34 -8.51 -6.82 11.80
CA ILE A 34 -8.86 -7.71 10.69
C ILE A 34 -8.29 -7.15 9.38
N GLN A 35 -6.96 -7.20 9.25
CA GLN A 35 -6.24 -6.80 8.05
C GLN A 35 -5.30 -7.91 7.60
N ILE A 36 -4.96 -7.94 6.31
CA ILE A 36 -3.95 -8.88 5.81
C ILE A 36 -2.55 -8.34 6.11
N SER A 37 -1.63 -9.18 6.59
CA SER A 37 -0.24 -8.73 6.80
C SER A 37 0.57 -8.68 5.51
N ARG A 38 1.66 -7.91 5.59
CA ARG A 38 2.72 -7.86 4.57
C ARG A 38 3.27 -9.25 4.25
N GLU A 39 3.57 -10.05 5.27
CA GLU A 39 4.17 -11.39 5.13
C GLU A 39 3.20 -12.36 4.43
N ALA A 40 1.90 -12.26 4.74
CA ALA A 40 0.88 -13.04 4.06
C ALA A 40 0.84 -12.72 2.56
N LEU A 41 0.83 -11.43 2.19
CA LEU A 41 0.87 -11.00 0.80
C LEU A 41 2.16 -11.43 0.08
N GLN A 42 3.32 -11.37 0.75
CA GLN A 42 4.59 -11.84 0.20
C GLN A 42 4.59 -13.36 -0.05
N LYS A 43 4.05 -14.15 0.87
CA LYS A 43 3.86 -15.60 0.68
C LYS A 43 2.94 -15.90 -0.50
N GLN A 44 1.84 -15.16 -0.64
CA GLN A 44 0.95 -15.29 -1.79
C GLN A 44 1.62 -14.86 -3.10
N ALA A 45 2.49 -13.85 -3.09
CA ALA A 45 3.29 -13.48 -4.25
C ALA A 45 4.22 -14.61 -4.69
N ALA A 46 4.91 -15.28 -3.75
CA ALA A 46 5.75 -16.43 -4.05
C ALA A 46 4.94 -17.61 -4.64
N ILE A 47 3.74 -17.87 -4.12
CA ILE A 47 2.82 -18.86 -4.70
C ILE A 47 2.40 -18.46 -6.13
N ALA A 48 2.15 -17.17 -6.38
CA ALA A 48 1.82 -16.68 -7.71
C ALA A 48 2.99 -16.86 -8.69
N ASP A 49 4.25 -16.68 -8.27
CA ASP A 49 5.42 -16.96 -9.10
C ASP A 49 5.49 -18.44 -9.49
N THR A 50 5.32 -19.37 -8.53
CA THR A 50 5.36 -20.81 -8.82
C THR A 50 4.21 -21.26 -9.72
N ALA A 51 3.10 -20.53 -9.72
CA ALA A 51 1.98 -20.72 -10.63
C ALA A 51 2.16 -20.03 -12.00
N ASN A 52 3.34 -19.48 -12.31
CA ASN A 52 3.64 -18.71 -13.52
C ASN A 52 2.72 -17.48 -13.73
N ARG A 53 2.33 -16.82 -12.64
CA ARG A 53 1.49 -15.61 -12.65
C ARG A 53 2.29 -14.37 -12.21
N ALA A 54 3.34 -14.03 -12.97
CA ALA A 54 4.27 -12.95 -12.62
C ALA A 54 3.58 -11.59 -12.35
N ALA A 55 2.63 -11.17 -13.19
CA ALA A 55 1.91 -9.92 -13.00
C ALA A 55 1.10 -9.88 -11.69
N LEU A 56 0.53 -11.01 -11.27
CA LEU A 56 -0.17 -11.13 -9.99
C LEU A 56 0.83 -11.08 -8.83
N ALA A 57 1.96 -11.76 -8.94
CA ALA A 57 3.01 -11.72 -7.92
C ALA A 57 3.52 -10.29 -7.70
N GLU A 58 3.79 -9.54 -8.76
CA GLU A 58 4.18 -8.13 -8.66
C GLU A 58 3.08 -7.25 -8.02
N ASN A 59 1.82 -7.49 -8.35
CA ASN A 59 0.71 -6.79 -7.72
C ASN A 59 0.65 -7.04 -6.21
N LEU A 60 0.80 -8.30 -5.80
CA LEU A 60 0.80 -8.69 -4.38
C LEU A 60 1.99 -8.10 -3.63
N ARG A 61 3.17 -8.01 -4.25
CA ARG A 61 4.35 -7.34 -3.65
C ARG A 61 4.12 -5.86 -3.45
N ARG A 62 3.53 -5.15 -4.43
CA ARG A 62 3.13 -3.75 -4.25
C ARG A 62 2.09 -3.61 -3.13
N ALA A 63 1.07 -4.45 -3.11
CA ALA A 63 0.08 -4.45 -2.03
C ALA A 63 0.72 -4.66 -0.64
N ALA A 64 1.74 -5.51 -0.54
CA ALA A 64 2.48 -5.75 0.70
C ALA A 64 3.28 -4.52 1.19
N GLU A 65 3.71 -3.65 0.29
CA GLU A 65 4.32 -2.37 0.66
C GLU A 65 3.28 -1.39 1.23
N LEU A 66 2.02 -1.49 0.79
CA LEU A 66 0.95 -0.56 1.14
C LEU A 66 0.24 -0.89 2.48
N THR A 67 0.49 -2.05 3.08
CA THR A 67 -0.22 -2.49 4.31
C THR A 67 0.06 -1.60 5.53
N CYS A 68 1.17 -0.87 5.56
CA CYS A 68 1.49 0.05 6.67
C CYS A 68 0.91 1.45 6.46
N ILE A 69 0.24 1.71 5.34
CA ILE A 69 -0.31 3.03 5.03
C ILE A 69 -1.76 3.09 5.52
N PRO A 70 -2.15 4.11 6.30
CA PRO A 70 -3.53 4.27 6.75
C PRO A 70 -4.54 4.32 5.58
N ASN A 71 -5.73 3.75 5.79
CA ASN A 71 -6.77 3.66 4.74
C ASN A 71 -7.14 5.01 4.12
N GLU A 72 -7.24 6.06 4.94
CA GLU A 72 -7.55 7.41 4.45
C GLU A 72 -6.46 7.94 3.52
N GLU A 73 -5.19 7.66 3.84
CA GLU A 73 -4.06 8.03 3.02
C GLU A 73 -4.01 7.22 1.72
N ILE A 74 -4.31 5.91 1.76
CA ILE A 74 -4.46 5.10 0.55
C ILE A 74 -5.53 5.67 -0.39
N LEU A 75 -6.67 6.10 0.14
CA LEU A 75 -7.73 6.73 -0.65
C LEU A 75 -7.29 8.09 -1.22
N SER A 76 -6.54 8.88 -0.46
CA SER A 76 -5.94 10.14 -0.92
C SER A 76 -4.99 9.89 -2.10
N MET A 77 -4.04 8.96 -1.96
CA MET A 77 -3.10 8.55 -2.99
C MET A 77 -3.81 8.01 -4.24
N TYR A 78 -4.86 7.21 -4.06
CA TYR A 78 -5.66 6.74 -5.19
C TYR A 78 -6.30 7.92 -5.96
N ASN A 79 -6.81 8.92 -5.25
CA ASN A 79 -7.43 10.08 -5.89
C ASN A 79 -6.43 10.92 -6.67
N THR A 80 -5.18 11.08 -6.23
CA THR A 80 -4.15 11.82 -6.98
C THR A 80 -3.79 11.14 -8.31
N LEU A 81 -3.84 9.80 -8.35
CA LEU A 81 -3.58 9.01 -9.56
C LEU A 81 -4.70 9.06 -10.59
N ARG A 82 -5.90 9.56 -10.25
CA ARG A 82 -7.00 9.60 -11.22
C ARG A 82 -6.72 10.63 -12.33
N PRO A 83 -7.26 10.41 -13.54
CA PRO A 83 -7.11 11.36 -14.65
C PRO A 83 -7.42 12.80 -14.25
N HIS A 84 -6.54 13.71 -14.64
CA HIS A 84 -6.61 15.16 -14.45
C HIS A 84 -6.63 15.65 -12.99
N ARG A 85 -6.22 14.81 -12.03
CA ARG A 85 -6.19 15.19 -10.61
C ARG A 85 -4.88 15.82 -10.17
N SER A 86 -3.78 15.37 -10.74
CA SER A 86 -2.45 15.81 -10.33
C SER A 86 -1.59 16.26 -11.50
N THR A 87 -0.74 17.23 -11.21
CA THR A 87 0.38 17.63 -12.05
C THR A 87 1.50 16.60 -11.98
N ARG A 88 2.46 16.67 -12.91
CA ARG A 88 3.66 15.83 -12.88
C ARG A 88 4.38 15.91 -11.54
N LYS A 89 4.60 17.14 -11.05
CA LYS A 89 5.32 17.40 -9.80
C LYS A 89 4.60 16.75 -8.61
N GLU A 90 3.28 16.87 -8.52
CA GLU A 90 2.51 16.27 -7.42
C GLU A 90 2.62 14.74 -7.41
N LEU A 91 2.68 14.09 -8.58
CA LEU A 91 2.90 12.65 -8.68
C LEU A 91 4.35 12.24 -8.37
N GLU A 92 5.33 13.05 -8.74
CA GLU A 92 6.74 12.84 -8.38
C GLU A 92 6.96 12.99 -6.87
N ASP A 93 6.33 14.00 -6.25
CA ASP A 93 6.34 14.22 -4.80
C ASP A 93 5.64 13.06 -4.06
N LEU A 94 4.54 12.50 -4.62
CA LEU A 94 3.91 11.27 -4.11
C LEU A 94 4.88 10.08 -4.16
N CYS A 95 5.59 9.87 -5.27
CA CYS A 95 6.57 8.80 -5.39
C CYS A 95 7.67 8.94 -4.32
N TYR A 96 8.17 10.16 -4.11
CA TYR A 96 9.17 10.42 -3.08
C TYR A 96 8.64 10.09 -1.67
N ARG A 97 7.41 10.48 -1.34
CA ARG A 97 6.77 10.13 -0.06
C ARG A 97 6.63 8.63 0.12
N LEU A 98 6.15 7.91 -0.90
CA LEU A 98 6.05 6.45 -0.87
C LEU A 98 7.39 5.78 -0.55
N GLU A 99 8.49 6.25 -1.15
CA GLU A 99 9.83 5.71 -0.89
C GLU A 99 10.35 6.07 0.51
N LYS A 100 10.17 7.31 0.95
CA LYS A 100 10.81 7.82 2.18
C LYS A 100 10.03 7.57 3.45
N GLU A 101 8.72 7.72 3.42
CA GLU A 101 7.85 7.61 4.59
C GLU A 101 7.43 6.16 4.82
N TYR A 102 7.21 5.39 3.74
CA TYR A 102 6.58 4.06 3.82
C TYR A 102 7.48 2.92 3.30
N GLY A 103 8.64 3.22 2.71
CA GLY A 103 9.52 2.20 2.13
C GLY A 103 8.91 1.48 0.92
N ALA A 104 7.89 2.05 0.28
CA ALA A 104 7.14 1.45 -0.82
C ALA A 104 7.82 1.65 -2.18
N LEU A 105 9.03 1.11 -2.32
CA LEU A 105 9.92 1.33 -3.46
C LEU A 105 9.35 0.81 -4.78
N THR A 106 8.74 -0.38 -4.77
CA THR A 106 8.17 -0.99 -5.99
C THR A 106 6.96 -0.21 -6.46
N THR A 107 6.12 0.24 -5.52
CA THR A 107 4.93 1.03 -5.79
C THR A 107 5.30 2.41 -6.32
N ALA A 108 6.28 3.08 -5.72
CA ALA A 108 6.76 4.38 -6.20
C ALA A 108 7.33 4.28 -7.62
N ARG A 109 8.12 3.24 -7.91
CA ARG A 109 8.62 2.99 -9.29
C ARG A 109 7.46 2.79 -10.27
N PHE A 110 6.47 1.98 -9.90
CA PHE A 110 5.29 1.75 -10.75
C PHE A 110 4.55 3.05 -11.09
N ILE A 111 4.38 3.94 -10.11
CA ILE A 111 3.76 5.25 -10.35
C ILE A 111 4.66 6.12 -11.23
N ARG A 112 5.97 6.14 -11.00
CA ARG A 112 6.93 6.91 -11.80
C ARG A 112 6.90 6.51 -13.28
N ASP A 113 6.76 5.22 -13.57
CA ASP A 113 6.58 4.73 -14.94
C ASP A 113 5.26 5.22 -15.54
N ALA A 114 4.18 5.23 -14.74
CA ALA A 114 2.87 5.73 -15.15
C ALA A 114 2.85 7.24 -15.44
N ILE A 115 3.63 8.06 -14.73
CA ILE A 115 3.73 9.51 -14.97
C ILE A 115 4.09 9.79 -16.44
N SER A 116 5.07 9.07 -16.99
CA SER A 116 5.49 9.22 -18.39
C SER A 116 4.34 8.91 -19.37
N VAL A 117 3.50 7.92 -19.05
CA VAL A 117 2.31 7.58 -19.84
C VAL A 117 1.25 8.67 -19.69
N TYR A 118 1.11 9.27 -18.50
CA TYR A 118 0.13 10.32 -18.25
C TYR A 118 0.44 11.58 -19.05
N ASP A 119 1.73 11.94 -19.19
CA ASP A 119 2.16 13.03 -20.08
C ASP A 119 1.79 12.74 -21.53
N GLN A 120 2.17 11.56 -22.04
CA GLN A 120 1.91 11.18 -23.44
C GLN A 120 0.42 11.13 -23.77
N LYS A 121 -0.42 10.75 -22.81
CA LYS A 121 -1.87 10.63 -22.97
C LYS A 121 -2.63 11.89 -22.56
N GLY A 122 -1.94 12.93 -22.09
CA GLY A 122 -2.56 14.17 -21.63
C GLY A 122 -3.45 14.01 -20.40
N LEU A 123 -3.17 13.01 -19.54
CA LEU A 123 -3.94 12.67 -18.34
C LEU A 123 -3.54 13.48 -17.11
N LEU A 124 -2.44 14.24 -17.17
CA LEU A 124 -2.08 15.14 -16.09
C LEU A 124 -3.06 16.31 -16.01
N ARG A 125 -3.24 16.83 -14.80
CA ARG A 125 -3.89 18.13 -14.61
C ARG A 125 -3.00 19.17 -15.30
N ARG A 126 -3.54 19.85 -16.30
CA ARG A 126 -2.89 21.02 -16.88
C ARG A 126 -2.97 22.11 -15.83
N GLY A 127 -1.82 22.69 -15.45
CA GLY A 127 -1.81 23.89 -14.62
C GLY A 127 -2.77 24.89 -15.23
N GLU A 128 -3.63 25.49 -14.41
CA GLU A 128 -4.75 26.33 -14.86
C GLU A 128 -4.29 27.25 -15.99
N GLY A 129 -4.87 27.02 -17.18
CA GLY A 129 -4.70 27.91 -18.30
C GLY A 129 -5.50 29.17 -18.01
N ARG A 130 -4.81 30.19 -17.51
CA ARG A 130 -5.25 31.59 -17.38
C ARG A 130 -6.23 31.94 -16.27
#